data_AF-A0A4R9EMI8-F1
#
_entry.id   AF-A0A4R9EMI8-F1
#
_cell.length_a   1.000
_cell.length_b   1.000
_cell.length_c   1.000
_cell.angle_alpha   90.00
_cell.angle_beta   90.00
_cell.angle_gamma   90.00
#
_symmetry.space_group_name_H-M   'P 1'
#
loop_
_entity.id
_entity.type
_entity.pdbx_description
1 polymer ?
#
loop_
_entity_poly.entity_id
_entity_poly.type
_entity_poly.pdbx_seq_one_letter_code
_entity_poly.pdbx_strand_id
1 'polypeptide(L)'
;MSPLRFVAMGDSLTEGIGDPVAEGRRGWAALLAAGLAADVAFHNVAVSGAQTRDVLHQQLPAALELCPDIISVIVGVNDTLRCTFDIHAIAARLDQVYASCARQGALLLTACLPDPGAMLGLPGALARPLARRQRGVNAVVHALSERYGAVHLHAAEGDWVTDRELWSADRLHPGERGHRLLAARFHALLAARGAAAGSPPSREPQLPQPTRSASLWWLATAGTGWVARRCTDLLPQLLTLAADEVRHQVRGSSARLDLIAGHGVAAALAALSAGEQPDAA
;
A
#
# COMPACT_ATOMS: atom_id res chain seq x y z
N MET A 1 18.65 -24.09 13.99
CA MET A 1 17.66 -23.04 14.29
C MET A 1 16.70 -23.01 13.11
N SER A 2 15.40 -22.84 13.32
CA SER A 2 14.47 -22.70 12.21
C SER A 2 14.73 -21.36 11.49
N PRO A 3 14.58 -21.29 10.15
CA PRO A 3 14.75 -20.04 9.42
C PRO A 3 13.73 -19.00 9.89
N LEU A 4 14.12 -17.73 9.92
CA LEU A 4 13.19 -16.62 10.13
C LEU A 4 12.19 -16.61 8.98
N ARG A 5 10.89 -16.63 9.26
CA ARG A 5 9.87 -16.63 8.22
C ARG A 5 9.27 -15.25 8.01
N PHE A 6 9.41 -14.74 6.79
CA PHE A 6 8.82 -13.47 6.38
C PHE A 6 7.78 -13.71 5.28
N VAL A 7 6.53 -13.32 5.55
CA VAL A 7 5.43 -13.38 4.57
C VAL A 7 4.98 -11.98 4.18
N ALA A 8 4.87 -11.71 2.89
CA ALA A 8 4.45 -10.41 2.37
C ALA A 8 3.08 -10.49 1.69
N MET A 9 2.14 -9.68 2.20
CA MET A 9 0.79 -9.49 1.67
C MET A 9 0.62 -8.08 1.13
N GLY A 10 -0.24 -7.93 0.12
CA GLY A 10 -0.54 -6.64 -0.46
C GLY A 10 -0.94 -6.71 -1.92
N ASP A 11 -0.64 -5.62 -2.62
CA ASP A 11 -0.96 -5.45 -4.03
C ASP A 11 0.31 -5.42 -4.92
N SER A 12 0.23 -4.69 -6.03
CA SER A 12 1.30 -4.58 -7.02
C SER A 12 2.60 -4.00 -6.46
N LEU A 13 2.54 -3.16 -5.43
CA LEU A 13 3.74 -2.68 -4.75
C LEU A 13 4.52 -3.84 -4.12
N THR A 14 3.81 -4.72 -3.40
CA THR A 14 4.42 -5.87 -2.72
C THR A 14 4.74 -7.01 -3.68
N GLU A 15 3.98 -7.19 -4.77
CA GLU A 15 4.35 -8.11 -5.85
C GLU A 15 5.68 -7.73 -6.53
N GLY A 16 6.11 -6.46 -6.40
CA GLY A 16 7.38 -5.99 -6.96
C GLY A 16 7.26 -5.44 -8.38
N ILE A 17 6.09 -4.93 -8.78
CA ILE A 17 5.94 -4.22 -10.05
C ILE A 17 6.97 -3.09 -10.11
N GLY A 18 7.71 -3.02 -11.23
CA GLY A 18 8.76 -2.02 -11.47
C GLY A 18 10.19 -2.45 -11.13
N ASP A 19 10.40 -3.64 -10.57
CA ASP A 19 11.74 -4.23 -10.32
C ASP A 19 11.87 -5.63 -10.95
N PRO A 20 11.90 -5.73 -12.29
CA PRO A 20 12.00 -7.01 -12.99
C PRO A 20 13.39 -7.65 -12.83
N VAL A 21 13.42 -8.96 -12.68
CA VAL A 21 14.65 -9.78 -12.68
C VAL A 21 14.49 -10.93 -13.66
N ALA A 22 15.56 -11.69 -13.92
CA ALA A 22 15.54 -12.80 -14.89
C ALA A 22 14.40 -13.80 -14.64
N GLU A 23 14.11 -14.08 -13.36
CA GLU A 23 13.05 -14.98 -12.92
C GLU A 23 11.91 -14.21 -12.23
N GLY A 24 11.27 -13.30 -12.97
CA GLY A 24 10.06 -12.60 -12.50
C GLY A 24 10.36 -11.21 -11.93
N ARG A 25 10.00 -10.99 -10.67
CA ARG A 25 10.10 -9.69 -10.01
C ARG A 25 10.69 -9.87 -8.62
N ARG A 26 11.54 -8.93 -8.22
CA ARG A 26 12.17 -8.96 -6.90
C ARG A 26 11.37 -8.14 -5.89
N GLY A 27 11.29 -6.83 -6.08
CA GLY A 27 10.50 -5.94 -5.22
C GLY A 27 11.08 -5.72 -3.82
N TRP A 28 10.50 -4.78 -3.08
CA TRP A 28 11.00 -4.34 -1.78
C TRP A 28 11.01 -5.46 -0.73
N ALA A 29 10.02 -6.36 -0.75
CA ALA A 29 9.87 -7.39 0.27
C ALA A 29 10.99 -8.44 0.16
N ALA A 30 11.32 -8.89 -1.05
CA ALA A 30 12.45 -9.80 -1.25
C ALA A 30 13.79 -9.13 -0.91
N LEU A 31 13.95 -7.84 -1.25
CA LEU A 31 15.13 -7.05 -0.88
C LEU A 31 15.27 -6.90 0.64
N LEU A 32 14.17 -6.67 1.35
CA LEU A 32 14.16 -6.63 2.81
C LEU A 32 14.52 -7.98 3.39
N ALA A 33 13.93 -9.07 2.88
CA ALA A 33 14.15 -10.43 3.37
C ALA A 33 15.63 -10.79 3.44
N ALA A 34 16.39 -10.45 2.39
CA ALA A 34 17.84 -10.68 2.32
C ALA A 34 18.64 -9.96 3.41
N GLY A 35 18.10 -8.91 4.02
CA GLY A 35 18.72 -8.13 5.10
C GLY A 35 18.19 -8.45 6.51
N LEU A 36 17.21 -9.33 6.67
CA LEU A 36 16.60 -9.62 7.98
C LEU A 36 17.50 -10.50 8.87
N ALA A 37 17.98 -11.61 8.32
CA ALA A 37 18.81 -12.59 9.03
C ALA A 37 19.65 -13.41 8.03
N ALA A 38 20.55 -14.25 8.54
CA ALA A 38 21.37 -15.14 7.70
C ALA A 38 20.56 -16.23 6.98
N ASP A 39 19.46 -16.69 7.60
CA ASP A 39 18.58 -17.72 7.06
C ASP A 39 17.12 -17.25 7.17
N VAL A 40 16.50 -17.00 6.01
CA VAL A 40 15.17 -16.41 5.89
C VAL A 40 14.32 -17.20 4.89
N ALA A 41 13.20 -17.74 5.35
CA ALA A 41 12.16 -18.31 4.50
C ALA A 41 11.20 -17.19 4.08
N PHE A 42 11.39 -16.68 2.86
CA PHE A 42 10.57 -15.61 2.31
C PHE A 42 9.45 -16.14 1.43
N HIS A 43 8.23 -15.65 1.65
CA HIS A 43 7.06 -15.93 0.83
C HIS A 43 6.34 -14.64 0.45
N ASN A 44 6.11 -14.44 -0.84
CA ASN A 44 5.31 -13.33 -1.34
C ASN A 44 3.96 -13.86 -1.82
N VAL A 45 2.88 -13.47 -1.16
CA VAL A 45 1.50 -13.84 -1.53
C VAL A 45 0.71 -12.64 -2.04
N ALA A 46 1.37 -11.51 -2.27
CA ALA A 46 0.75 -10.32 -2.82
C ALA A 46 0.33 -10.52 -4.29
N VAL A 47 -0.74 -9.84 -4.69
CA VAL A 47 -1.30 -9.95 -6.04
C VAL A 47 -1.64 -8.57 -6.57
N SER A 48 -1.14 -8.23 -7.77
CA SER A 48 -1.42 -6.96 -8.43
C SER A 48 -2.91 -6.65 -8.51
N GLY A 49 -3.28 -5.46 -8.05
CA GLY A 49 -4.66 -4.98 -8.07
C GLY A 49 -5.52 -5.42 -6.90
N ALA A 50 -4.95 -6.18 -5.95
CA ALA A 50 -5.63 -6.59 -4.72
C ALA A 50 -6.16 -5.38 -3.93
N GLN A 51 -7.36 -5.54 -3.40
CA GLN A 51 -8.00 -4.65 -2.43
C GLN A 51 -7.92 -5.25 -1.02
N THR A 52 -8.28 -4.48 0.00
CA THR A 52 -8.35 -4.96 1.39
C THR A 52 -9.18 -6.24 1.56
N ARG A 53 -10.25 -6.41 0.77
CA ARG A 53 -11.08 -7.63 0.77
C ARG A 53 -10.32 -8.85 0.27
N ASP A 54 -9.45 -8.69 -0.72
CA ASP A 54 -8.70 -9.79 -1.33
C ASP A 54 -7.60 -10.23 -0.37
N VAL A 55 -6.96 -9.27 0.32
CA VAL A 55 -6.04 -9.55 1.41
C VAL A 55 -6.72 -10.34 2.53
N LEU A 56 -7.89 -9.88 3.00
CA LEU A 56 -8.62 -10.56 4.08
C LEU A 56 -9.04 -11.99 3.71
N HIS A 57 -9.63 -12.19 2.53
CA HIS A 57 -10.28 -13.46 2.19
C HIS A 57 -9.37 -14.46 1.47
N GLN A 58 -8.28 -14.01 0.86
CA GLN A 58 -7.41 -14.88 0.04
C GLN A 58 -5.99 -14.93 0.57
N GLN A 59 -5.36 -13.77 0.81
CA GLN A 59 -3.94 -13.74 1.19
C GLN A 59 -3.72 -14.10 2.66
N LEU A 60 -4.57 -13.59 3.56
CA LEU A 60 -4.43 -13.81 5.00
C LEU A 60 -4.49 -15.30 5.38
N PRO A 61 -5.47 -16.11 4.93
CA PRO A 61 -5.47 -17.54 5.24
C PRO A 61 -4.17 -18.24 4.79
N ALA A 62 -3.75 -18.00 3.54
CA ALA A 62 -2.52 -18.58 2.99
C ALA A 62 -1.26 -18.11 3.74
N ALA A 63 -1.23 -16.86 4.20
CA ALA A 63 -0.11 -16.31 4.96
C ALA A 63 -0.01 -16.93 6.36
N LEU A 64 -1.15 -17.15 7.04
CA LEU A 64 -1.16 -17.71 8.39
C LEU A 64 -0.79 -19.19 8.42
N GLU A 65 -1.14 -19.96 7.38
CA GLU A 65 -0.71 -21.37 7.23
C GLU A 65 0.81 -21.54 7.23
N LEU A 66 1.54 -20.49 6.82
CA LEU A 66 2.99 -20.50 6.80
C LEU A 66 3.59 -20.26 8.19
N CYS A 67 2.83 -19.83 9.20
CA CYS A 67 3.33 -19.46 10.53
C CYS A 67 4.48 -18.44 10.49
N PRO A 68 4.24 -17.20 10.02
CA PRO A 68 5.27 -16.17 9.87
C PRO A 68 5.77 -15.62 11.21
N ASP A 69 7.07 -15.31 11.28
CA ASP A 69 7.65 -14.50 12.35
C ASP A 69 7.46 -13.00 12.08
N ILE A 70 7.55 -12.63 10.80
CA ILE A 70 7.31 -11.26 10.30
C ILE A 70 6.28 -11.33 9.20
N ILE A 71 5.32 -10.41 9.23
CA ILE A 71 4.30 -10.29 8.18
C ILE A 71 4.15 -8.84 7.75
N SER A 72 4.11 -8.59 6.44
CA SER A 72 3.83 -7.24 5.92
C SER A 72 2.46 -7.17 5.26
N VAL A 73 1.77 -6.05 5.48
CA VAL A 73 0.48 -5.76 4.86
C VAL A 73 0.49 -4.33 4.34
N ILE A 74 0.69 -4.20 3.03
CA ILE A 74 0.66 -2.90 2.34
C ILE A 74 -0.37 -2.98 1.21
N VAL A 75 -1.53 -2.36 1.43
CA VAL A 75 -2.69 -2.38 0.53
C VAL A 75 -3.56 -1.15 0.78
N GLY A 76 -4.44 -0.83 -0.16
CA GLY A 76 -5.50 0.17 0.01
C GLY A 76 -5.55 1.22 -1.09
N VAL A 77 -4.45 1.44 -1.81
CA VAL A 77 -4.42 2.33 -2.98
C VAL A 77 -5.43 1.84 -4.03
N ASN A 78 -5.50 0.54 -4.28
CA ASN A 78 -6.47 -0.02 -5.21
C ASN A 78 -7.93 0.20 -4.78
N ASP A 79 -8.25 0.14 -3.48
CA ASP A 79 -9.58 0.45 -2.96
C ASP A 79 -9.99 1.90 -3.28
N THR A 80 -9.06 2.86 -3.17
CA THR A 80 -9.34 4.28 -3.52
C THR A 80 -9.74 4.47 -4.98
N LEU A 81 -9.26 3.57 -5.84
CA LEU A 81 -9.50 3.54 -7.29
C LEU A 81 -10.71 2.67 -7.66
N ARG A 82 -11.63 2.40 -6.74
CA ARG A 82 -12.85 1.63 -7.04
C ARG A 82 -14.10 2.40 -6.75
N CYS A 83 -15.16 2.01 -7.45
CA CYS A 83 -16.48 2.57 -7.22
C CYS A 83 -17.08 2.17 -5.88
N THR A 84 -16.67 1.01 -5.38
CA THR A 84 -17.03 0.41 -4.11
C THR A 84 -16.18 0.93 -2.94
N PHE A 85 -15.51 2.08 -3.08
CA PHE A 85 -14.74 2.66 -1.99
C PHE A 85 -15.65 2.95 -0.80
N ASP A 86 -15.33 2.30 0.32
CA ASP A 86 -16.03 2.45 1.59
C ASP A 86 -14.99 2.37 2.71
N ILE A 87 -14.81 3.49 3.42
CA ILE A 87 -13.80 3.60 4.48
C ILE A 87 -14.15 2.73 5.70
N HIS A 88 -15.43 2.50 5.99
CA HIS A 88 -15.84 1.61 7.08
C HIS A 88 -15.48 0.16 6.76
N ALA A 89 -15.76 -0.28 5.53
CA ALA A 89 -15.42 -1.62 5.10
C ALA A 89 -13.90 -1.85 5.05
N ILE A 90 -13.14 -0.85 4.59
CA ILE A 90 -11.66 -0.89 4.60
C ILE A 90 -11.14 -1.00 6.03
N ALA A 91 -11.63 -0.16 6.95
CA ALA A 91 -11.21 -0.18 8.35
C ALA A 91 -11.51 -1.52 9.03
N ALA A 92 -12.72 -2.05 8.87
CA ALA A 92 -13.10 -3.35 9.43
C ALA A 92 -12.25 -4.51 8.89
N ARG A 93 -11.95 -4.52 7.58
CA ARG A 93 -11.13 -5.57 6.98
C ARG A 93 -9.68 -5.50 7.45
N LEU A 94 -9.09 -4.31 7.47
CA LEU A 94 -7.72 -4.13 7.94
C LEU A 94 -7.58 -4.47 9.43
N ASP A 95 -8.57 -4.09 10.25
CA ASP A 95 -8.63 -4.46 11.67
C ASP A 95 -8.62 -5.98 11.85
N GLN A 96 -9.48 -6.70 11.11
CA GLN A 96 -9.49 -8.17 11.14
C GLN A 96 -8.17 -8.80 10.67
N VAL A 97 -7.56 -8.27 9.60
CA VAL A 97 -6.25 -8.74 9.11
C VAL A 97 -5.19 -8.53 10.19
N TYR A 98 -5.10 -7.33 10.76
CA TYR A 98 -4.05 -6.99 11.71
C TYR A 98 -4.25 -7.73 13.05
N ALA A 99 -5.48 -7.86 13.53
CA ALA A 99 -5.82 -8.66 14.69
C ALA A 99 -5.41 -10.13 14.51
N SER A 100 -5.62 -10.69 13.32
CA SER A 100 -5.24 -12.08 13.02
C SER A 100 -3.73 -12.26 13.00
N CYS A 101 -3.00 -11.31 12.40
CA CYS A 101 -1.53 -11.28 12.42
C CYS A 101 -0.99 -11.17 13.86
N ALA A 102 -1.58 -10.30 14.68
CA ALA A 102 -1.19 -10.10 16.07
C ALA A 102 -1.47 -11.35 16.91
N ARG A 103 -2.63 -12.01 16.74
CA ARG A 103 -2.94 -13.29 17.42
C ARG A 103 -1.98 -14.42 17.06
N GLN A 104 -1.46 -14.43 15.83
CA GLN A 104 -0.43 -15.38 15.39
C GLN A 104 0.93 -15.11 16.07
N GLY A 105 1.13 -13.93 16.65
CA GLY A 105 2.40 -13.50 17.24
C GLY A 105 3.41 -12.95 16.23
N ALA A 106 3.00 -12.69 14.99
CA ALA A 106 3.89 -12.18 13.95
C ALA A 106 4.14 -10.67 14.12
N LEU A 107 5.38 -10.24 13.89
CA LEU A 107 5.71 -8.82 13.83
C LEU A 107 5.12 -8.21 12.55
N LEU A 108 4.14 -7.33 12.72
CA LEU A 108 3.42 -6.70 11.61
C LEU A 108 4.16 -5.48 11.04
N LEU A 109 4.34 -5.44 9.72
CA LEU A 109 4.86 -4.28 8.98
C LEU A 109 3.74 -3.64 8.16
N THR A 110 3.61 -2.32 8.23
CA THR A 110 2.60 -1.54 7.49
C THR A 110 3.23 -0.27 6.92
N ALA A 111 2.56 0.37 5.96
CA ALA A 111 2.98 1.66 5.44
C ALA A 111 1.79 2.52 5.04
N CYS A 112 1.93 3.83 5.19
CA CYS A 112 1.08 4.78 4.49
C CYS A 112 1.69 5.09 3.11
N LEU A 113 0.85 5.31 2.10
CA LEU A 113 1.26 5.48 0.71
C LEU A 113 0.81 6.85 0.17
N PRO A 114 1.48 7.38 -0.88
CA PRO A 114 1.16 8.69 -1.42
C PRO A 114 -0.17 8.65 -2.18
N ASP A 115 -0.77 9.83 -2.39
CA ASP A 115 -1.98 9.95 -3.21
C ASP A 115 -1.74 9.50 -4.65
N PRO A 116 -2.49 8.50 -5.16
CA PRO A 116 -2.35 8.06 -6.56
C PRO A 116 -2.70 9.17 -7.56
N GLY A 117 -3.56 10.13 -7.21
CA GLY A 117 -3.91 11.25 -8.08
C GLY A 117 -2.71 12.15 -8.39
N ALA A 118 -1.94 12.51 -7.35
CA ALA A 118 -0.70 13.26 -7.46
C ALA A 118 0.39 12.48 -8.22
N MET A 119 0.56 11.18 -7.93
CA MET A 119 1.53 10.32 -8.61
C MET A 119 1.29 10.23 -10.12
N LEU A 120 0.02 10.11 -10.51
CA LEU A 120 -0.38 10.06 -11.92
C LEU A 120 -0.42 11.45 -12.59
N GLY A 121 -0.17 12.53 -11.85
CA GLY A 121 -0.21 13.90 -12.38
C GLY A 121 -1.61 14.32 -12.85
N LEU A 122 -2.67 13.84 -12.19
CA LEU A 122 -4.03 14.13 -12.59
C LEU A 122 -4.39 15.60 -12.35
N PRO A 123 -5.28 16.20 -13.18
CA PRO A 123 -5.85 17.51 -12.91
C PRO A 123 -6.48 17.59 -11.51
N GLY A 124 -6.45 18.77 -10.90
CA GLY A 124 -6.90 18.95 -9.51
C GLY A 124 -8.32 18.45 -9.22
N ALA A 125 -9.24 18.53 -10.18
CA ALA A 125 -10.59 18.01 -10.03
C ALA A 125 -10.64 16.47 -9.85
N LEU A 126 -9.67 15.75 -10.42
CA LEU A 126 -9.55 14.28 -10.31
C LEU A 126 -8.63 13.88 -9.15
N ALA A 127 -7.55 14.64 -8.93
CA ALA A 127 -6.59 14.35 -7.87
C ALA A 127 -7.18 14.58 -6.46
N ARG A 128 -7.94 15.65 -6.23
CA ARG A 128 -8.45 16.00 -4.89
C ARG A 128 -9.36 14.92 -4.28
N PRO A 129 -10.33 14.33 -5.02
CA PRO A 129 -11.11 13.21 -4.50
C PRO A 129 -10.28 11.98 -4.13
N LEU A 130 -9.30 11.61 -4.97
CA LEU A 130 -8.40 10.49 -4.68
C LEU A 130 -7.52 10.78 -3.47
N ALA A 131 -7.00 12.00 -3.35
CA ALA A 131 -6.21 12.43 -2.21
C ALA A 131 -7.03 12.34 -0.90
N ARG A 132 -8.31 12.72 -0.91
CA ARG A 132 -9.20 12.54 0.24
C ARG A 132 -9.36 11.06 0.61
N ARG A 133 -9.60 10.20 -0.37
CA ARG A 133 -9.72 8.74 -0.15
C ARG A 133 -8.42 8.16 0.42
N GLN A 134 -7.28 8.49 -0.16
CA GLN A 134 -5.97 8.01 0.30
C GLN A 134 -5.62 8.52 1.69
N ARG A 135 -5.93 9.79 2.01
CA ARG A 135 -5.78 10.32 3.39
C ARG A 135 -6.60 9.50 4.39
N GLY A 136 -7.84 9.14 4.02
CA GLY A 136 -8.68 8.30 4.87
C GLY A 136 -8.09 6.90 5.10
N VAL A 137 -7.62 6.24 4.04
CA VAL A 137 -6.94 4.94 4.15
C VAL A 137 -5.68 5.04 5.01
N ASN A 138 -4.84 6.05 4.78
CA ASN A 138 -3.62 6.26 5.56
C ASN A 138 -3.95 6.49 7.05
N ALA A 139 -4.98 7.28 7.37
CA ALA A 139 -5.41 7.52 8.75
C ALA A 139 -5.88 6.21 9.44
N VAL A 140 -6.61 5.36 8.73
CA VAL A 140 -6.99 4.02 9.23
C VAL A 140 -5.75 3.15 9.47
N VAL A 141 -4.82 3.09 8.51
CA VAL A 141 -3.59 2.30 8.66
C VAL A 141 -2.76 2.83 9.83
N HIS A 142 -2.65 4.14 10.03
CA HIS A 142 -1.96 4.73 11.18
C HIS A 142 -2.57 4.28 12.51
N ALA A 143 -3.88 4.48 12.67
CA ALA A 143 -4.59 4.12 13.91
C ALA A 143 -4.48 2.63 14.23
N LEU A 144 -4.64 1.76 13.22
CA LEU A 144 -4.52 0.32 13.41
C LEU A 144 -3.06 -0.12 13.64
N SER A 145 -2.09 0.55 13.01
CA SER A 145 -0.67 0.26 13.26
C SER A 145 -0.28 0.56 14.69
N GLU A 146 -0.79 1.66 15.26
CA GLU A 146 -0.61 1.98 16.68
C GLU A 146 -1.29 0.95 17.57
N ARG A 147 -2.57 0.63 17.31
CA ARG A 147 -3.36 -0.35 18.07
C ARG A 147 -2.70 -1.73 18.14
N TYR A 148 -2.13 -2.22 17.03
CA TYR A 148 -1.51 -3.54 16.95
C TYR A 148 0.02 -3.53 17.09
N GLY A 149 0.63 -2.39 17.45
CA GLY A 149 2.08 -2.30 17.70
C GLY A 149 2.97 -2.51 16.45
N ALA A 150 2.42 -2.29 15.25
CA ALA A 150 3.11 -2.53 13.99
C ALA A 150 4.38 -1.68 13.83
N VAL A 151 5.30 -2.16 12.99
CA VAL A 151 6.37 -1.35 12.41
C VAL A 151 5.77 -0.57 11.24
N HIS A 152 5.45 0.69 11.48
CA HIS A 152 4.79 1.53 10.49
C HIS A 152 5.77 2.44 9.75
N LEU A 153 5.85 2.29 8.43
CA LEU A 153 6.67 3.14 7.57
C LEU A 153 5.85 4.29 6.96
N HIS A 154 6.28 5.53 7.24
CA HIS A 154 5.66 6.71 6.65
C HIS A 154 6.18 6.98 5.22
N ALA A 155 5.51 6.46 4.19
CA ALA A 155 5.87 6.62 2.78
C ALA A 155 4.82 7.40 1.98
N ALA A 156 4.31 8.51 2.53
CA ALA A 156 3.31 9.35 1.86
C ALA A 156 3.83 10.73 1.44
N GLU A 157 5.05 11.10 1.84
CA GLU A 157 5.60 12.46 1.69
C GLU A 157 7.11 12.46 1.39
N GLY A 158 7.67 13.65 1.15
CA GLY A 158 9.11 13.87 0.97
C GLY A 158 9.67 13.37 -0.35
N ASP A 159 10.93 12.93 -0.33
CA ASP A 159 11.67 12.43 -1.51
C ASP A 159 10.94 11.28 -2.20
N TRP A 160 10.23 10.45 -1.44
CA TRP A 160 9.40 9.36 -1.98
C TRP A 160 8.41 9.87 -3.04
N VAL A 161 7.82 11.04 -2.83
CA VAL A 161 6.81 11.63 -3.72
C VAL A 161 7.45 12.47 -4.83
N THR A 162 8.56 13.14 -4.53
CA THR A 162 9.14 14.17 -5.41
C THR A 162 10.27 13.66 -6.31
N ASP A 163 11.03 12.66 -5.88
CA ASP A 163 12.11 12.06 -6.67
C ASP A 163 11.53 11.08 -7.69
N ARG A 164 11.51 11.54 -8.95
CA ARG A 164 11.00 10.78 -10.09
C ARG A 164 11.85 9.56 -10.42
N GLU A 165 13.11 9.49 -9.98
CA GLU A 165 13.99 8.35 -10.23
C GLU A 165 13.65 7.14 -9.36
N LEU A 166 12.83 7.33 -8.31
CA LEU A 166 12.30 6.25 -7.49
C LEU A 166 11.17 5.48 -8.18
N TRP A 167 10.59 6.04 -9.24
CA TRP A 167 9.39 5.52 -9.88
C TRP A 167 9.71 4.83 -11.20
N SER A 168 8.91 3.81 -11.51
CA SER A 168 8.99 3.09 -12.77
C SER A 168 8.42 3.95 -13.91
N ALA A 169 8.51 3.44 -15.14
CA ALA A 169 7.96 4.08 -16.34
C ALA A 169 6.49 4.52 -16.20
N ASP A 170 5.69 3.79 -15.43
CA ASP A 170 4.26 4.07 -15.24
C ASP A 170 3.96 5.18 -14.23
N ARG A 171 4.98 5.64 -13.48
CA ARG A 171 4.89 6.65 -12.41
C ARG A 171 3.90 6.32 -11.29
N LEU A 172 3.49 5.06 -11.19
CA LEU A 172 2.58 4.57 -10.15
C LEU A 172 3.28 3.55 -9.27
N HIS A 173 4.14 2.72 -9.85
CA HIS A 173 4.90 1.73 -9.12
C HIS A 173 6.36 2.18 -8.97
N PRO A 174 7.02 1.86 -7.84
CA PRO A 174 8.43 2.14 -7.68
C PRO A 174 9.26 1.36 -8.70
N GLY A 175 10.31 1.99 -9.22
CA GLY A 175 11.37 1.29 -9.92
C GLY A 175 12.28 0.56 -8.92
N GLU A 176 13.32 -0.13 -9.41
CA GLU A 176 14.31 -0.80 -8.53
C GLU A 176 14.79 0.11 -7.38
N ARG A 177 15.16 1.36 -7.69
CA ARG A 177 15.68 2.30 -6.68
C ARG A 177 14.64 2.60 -5.61
N GLY A 178 13.37 2.75 -5.99
CA GLY A 178 12.27 2.93 -5.05
C GLY A 178 12.03 1.69 -4.19
N HIS A 179 12.06 0.49 -4.76
CA HIS A 179 11.96 -0.77 -4.00
C HIS A 179 13.11 -0.93 -2.99
N ARG A 180 14.34 -0.61 -3.40
CA ARG A 180 15.52 -0.61 -2.51
C ARG A 180 15.41 0.40 -1.39
N LEU A 181 14.94 1.61 -1.68
CA LEU A 181 14.70 2.64 -0.66
C LEU A 181 13.67 2.16 0.35
N LEU A 182 12.55 1.60 -0.12
CA LEU A 182 11.49 1.08 0.74
C LEU A 182 12.01 -0.05 1.64
N ALA A 183 12.74 -1.01 1.07
CA ALA A 183 13.38 -2.09 1.81
C ALA A 183 14.37 -1.57 2.86
N ALA A 184 15.24 -0.62 2.50
CA ALA A 184 16.21 -0.05 3.42
C ALA A 184 15.56 0.74 4.57
N ARG A 185 14.43 1.42 4.32
CA ARG A 185 13.68 2.14 5.36
C ARG A 185 12.99 1.18 6.34
N PHE A 186 12.38 0.10 5.85
CA PHE A 186 11.83 -0.94 6.73
C PHE A 186 12.94 -1.64 7.54
N HIS A 187 14.07 -1.96 6.90
CA HIS A 187 15.21 -2.57 7.59
C HIS A 187 15.69 -1.68 8.74
N ALA A 188 15.85 -0.37 8.52
CA ALA A 188 16.26 0.55 9.57
C ALA A 188 15.28 0.58 10.76
N LEU A 189 13.97 0.55 10.50
CA LEU A 189 12.94 0.49 11.55
C LEU A 189 13.00 -0.84 12.33
N LEU A 190 13.24 -1.95 11.64
CA LEU A 190 13.35 -3.27 12.25
C LEU A 190 14.65 -3.42 13.06
N ALA A 191 15.77 -2.94 12.54
CA ALA A 191 17.05 -2.92 13.23
C ALA A 191 16.98 -2.09 14.52
N ALA A 192 16.30 -0.95 14.51
CA ALA A 192 16.06 -0.14 15.70
C ALA A 192 15.24 -0.88 16.79
N ARG A 193 14.46 -1.90 16.42
CA ARG A 193 13.73 -2.78 17.33
C ARG A 193 14.46 -4.11 17.63
N GLY A 194 15.68 -4.29 17.12
CA GLY A 194 16.44 -5.55 17.25
C GLY A 194 15.85 -6.71 16.44
N ALA A 195 14.96 -6.45 15.49
CA ALA A 195 14.25 -7.44 14.67
C ALA A 195 14.89 -7.69 13.29
N ALA A 196 16.01 -7.02 12.99
CA ALA A 196 16.84 -7.29 11.82
C ALA A 196 18.31 -7.35 12.24
N ALA A 197 18.94 -8.51 12.04
CA ALA A 197 20.32 -8.79 12.41
C ALA A 197 21.26 -8.88 11.19
N GLY A 198 20.71 -8.90 9.98
CA GLY A 198 21.47 -8.89 8.73
C GLY A 198 21.91 -7.50 8.28
N SER A 199 22.74 -7.46 7.24
CA SER A 199 23.19 -6.22 6.62
C SER A 199 22.02 -5.46 5.97
N PRO A 200 22.02 -4.11 6.02
CA PRO A 200 20.98 -3.31 5.38
C PRO A 200 20.94 -3.57 3.86
N PRO A 201 19.75 -3.63 3.24
CA PRO A 201 19.63 -3.72 1.80
C PRO A 201 20.37 -2.57 1.09
N SER A 202 21.10 -2.90 0.02
CA SER A 202 21.78 -1.89 -0.80
C SER A 202 20.76 -0.93 -1.43
N ARG A 203 21.06 0.37 -1.35
CA ARG A 203 20.29 1.45 -2.00
C ARG A 203 20.69 1.67 -3.46
N GLU A 204 21.85 1.16 -3.86
CA GLU A 204 22.35 1.32 -5.22
C GLU A 204 21.59 0.40 -6.19
N PRO A 205 21.00 0.94 -7.27
CA PRO A 205 20.34 0.13 -8.29
C PRO A 205 21.38 -0.70 -9.08
N GLN A 206 20.98 -1.88 -9.53
CA GLN A 206 21.78 -2.77 -10.37
C GLN A 206 21.34 -2.71 -11.84
N LEU A 207 20.11 -2.26 -12.09
CA LEU A 207 19.53 -2.10 -13.41
C LEU A 207 19.63 -0.63 -13.85
N PRO A 208 19.84 -0.39 -15.16
CA PRO A 208 19.79 0.96 -15.69
C PRO A 208 18.39 1.55 -15.57
N GLN A 209 18.31 2.88 -15.45
CA GLN A 209 17.03 3.58 -15.40
C GLN A 209 16.19 3.29 -16.67
N PRO A 210 14.85 3.19 -16.55
CA PRO A 210 13.98 3.01 -17.71
C PRO A 210 14.15 4.15 -18.70
N THR A 211 14.41 3.82 -19.97
CA THR A 211 14.50 4.82 -21.03
C THR A 211 13.11 5.38 -21.37
N ARG A 212 13.07 6.56 -22.01
CA ARG A 212 11.81 7.14 -22.52
C ARG A 212 11.09 6.20 -23.49
N SER A 213 11.84 5.46 -24.32
CA SER A 213 11.29 4.47 -25.25
C SER A 213 10.69 3.26 -24.53
N ALA A 214 11.32 2.77 -23.47
CA ALA A 214 10.75 1.71 -22.64
C ALA A 214 9.44 2.15 -21.97
N SER A 215 9.36 3.43 -21.57
CA SER A 215 8.13 3.99 -20.99
C SER A 215 6.99 4.09 -22.01
N LEU A 216 7.30 4.52 -23.24
CA LEU A 216 6.34 4.54 -24.35
C LEU A 216 5.90 3.12 -24.75
N TRP A 217 6.82 2.16 -24.76
CA TRP A 217 6.53 0.78 -25.10
C TRP A 217 5.66 0.09 -24.04
N TRP A 218 5.91 0.35 -22.74
CA TRP A 218 5.00 -0.09 -21.67
C TRP A 218 3.61 0.50 -21.86
N LEU A 219 3.49 1.81 -22.09
CA LEU A 219 2.22 2.48 -22.37
C LEU A 219 1.48 1.83 -23.54
N ALA A 220 2.20 1.41 -24.58
CA ALA A 220 1.64 0.77 -25.78
C ALA A 220 1.26 -0.71 -25.58
N THR A 221 1.73 -1.38 -24.52
CA THR A 221 1.51 -2.81 -24.30
C THR A 221 0.75 -3.09 -22.99
N ALA A 222 1.47 -3.21 -21.88
CA ALA A 222 0.91 -3.52 -20.55
C ALA A 222 0.05 -2.38 -20.00
N GLY A 223 0.45 -1.13 -20.28
CA GLY A 223 -0.30 0.07 -19.95
C GLY A 223 -1.66 0.10 -20.63
N THR A 224 -1.76 -0.28 -21.91
CA THR A 224 -3.01 -0.28 -22.68
C THR A 224 -4.05 -1.22 -22.08
N GLY A 225 -3.65 -2.44 -21.68
CA GLY A 225 -4.56 -3.40 -21.04
C GLY A 225 -5.01 -2.96 -19.65
N TRP A 226 -4.13 -2.32 -18.88
CA TRP A 226 -4.49 -1.70 -17.60
C TRP A 226 -5.45 -0.53 -17.80
N VAL A 227 -5.12 0.41 -18.69
CA VAL A 227 -5.96 1.57 -19.03
C VAL A 227 -7.32 1.12 -19.55
N ALA A 228 -7.40 0.12 -20.44
CA ALA A 228 -8.66 -0.38 -20.97
C ALA A 228 -9.58 -0.95 -19.88
N ARG A 229 -9.03 -1.72 -18.92
CA ARG A 229 -9.79 -2.18 -17.74
C ARG A 229 -10.23 -1.00 -16.86
N ARG A 230 -9.36 0.01 -16.72
CA ARG A 230 -9.67 1.23 -15.95
C ARG A 230 -10.67 2.17 -16.62
N CYS A 231 -10.78 2.14 -17.95
CA CYS A 231 -11.77 2.91 -18.68
C CYS A 231 -13.21 2.48 -18.37
N THR A 232 -13.42 1.19 -18.06
CA THR A 232 -14.75 0.64 -17.79
C THR A 232 -15.10 0.60 -16.29
N ASP A 233 -14.12 0.48 -15.39
CA ASP A 233 -14.37 0.36 -13.95
C ASP A 233 -14.18 1.67 -13.14
N LEU A 234 -13.25 2.55 -13.57
CA LEU A 234 -12.73 3.67 -12.78
C LEU A 234 -13.13 5.02 -13.40
N LEU A 235 -13.04 5.14 -14.73
CA LEU A 235 -13.23 6.42 -15.43
C LEU A 235 -14.59 7.08 -15.18
N PRO A 236 -15.74 6.37 -15.31
CA PRO A 236 -17.05 7.00 -15.11
C PRO A 236 -17.23 7.56 -13.70
N GLN A 237 -16.72 6.87 -12.69
CA GLN A 237 -16.82 7.35 -11.31
C GLN A 237 -15.83 8.47 -11.03
N LEU A 238 -14.59 8.40 -11.53
CA LEU A 238 -13.64 9.50 -11.41
C LEU A 238 -14.22 10.79 -12.00
N LEU A 239 -14.88 10.71 -13.16
CA LEU A 239 -15.58 11.85 -13.75
C LEU A 239 -16.73 12.35 -12.87
N THR A 240 -17.47 11.45 -12.24
CA THR A 240 -18.54 11.83 -11.29
C THR A 240 -17.98 12.56 -10.07
N LEU A 241 -16.90 12.05 -9.49
CA LEU A 241 -16.20 12.68 -8.37
C LEU A 241 -15.61 14.03 -8.76
N ALA A 242 -15.03 14.13 -9.97
CA ALA A 242 -14.51 15.38 -10.50
C ALA A 242 -15.62 16.41 -10.75
N ALA A 243 -16.78 16.00 -11.25
CA ALA A 243 -17.92 16.88 -11.45
C ALA A 243 -18.45 17.41 -10.11
N ASP A 244 -18.53 16.57 -9.08
CA ASP A 244 -18.91 17.00 -7.74
C ASP A 244 -17.88 17.93 -7.10
N GLU A 245 -16.60 17.61 -7.26
CA GLU A 245 -15.47 18.45 -6.83
C GLU A 245 -15.53 19.84 -7.49
N VAL A 246 -15.74 19.92 -8.80
CA VAL A 246 -15.89 21.20 -9.53
C VAL A 246 -17.13 21.95 -9.04
N ARG A 247 -18.26 21.26 -8.81
CA ARG A 247 -19.48 21.89 -8.29
C ARG A 247 -19.25 22.51 -6.92
N HIS A 248 -18.56 21.80 -6.03
CA HIS A 248 -18.23 22.31 -4.70
C HIS A 248 -17.22 23.47 -4.75
N GLN A 249 -16.25 23.42 -5.67
CA GLN A 249 -15.31 24.52 -5.90
C GLN A 249 -16.02 25.78 -6.40
N VAL A 250 -16.88 25.67 -7.40
CA VAL A 250 -17.67 26.80 -7.94
C VAL A 250 -18.57 27.42 -6.86
N ARG A 251 -19.06 26.61 -5.92
CA ARG A 251 -19.87 27.05 -4.78
C ARG A 251 -19.06 27.51 -3.57
N GLY A 252 -17.73 27.50 -3.62
CA GLY A 252 -16.86 27.85 -2.49
C GLY A 252 -17.00 26.93 -1.27
N SER A 253 -17.41 25.68 -1.48
CA SER A 253 -17.80 24.73 -0.41
C SER A 253 -16.93 23.46 -0.37
N SER A 254 -15.75 23.47 -0.99
CA SER A 254 -14.83 22.32 -1.02
C SER A 254 -14.45 21.81 0.36
N ALA A 255 -14.33 22.69 1.36
CA ALA A 255 -14.03 22.32 2.76
C ALA A 255 -15.06 21.33 3.34
N ARG A 256 -16.31 21.35 2.85
CA ARG A 256 -17.34 20.40 3.28
C ARG A 256 -17.00 18.96 2.89
N LEU A 257 -16.36 18.76 1.73
CA LEU A 257 -15.94 17.42 1.29
C LEU A 257 -14.84 16.86 2.18
N ASP A 258 -13.90 17.71 2.60
CA ASP A 258 -12.84 17.32 3.54
C ASP A 258 -13.41 16.99 4.93
N LEU A 259 -14.38 17.78 5.42
CA LEU A 259 -15.06 17.51 6.69
C LEU A 259 -15.85 16.19 6.65
N ILE A 260 -16.60 15.92 5.57
CA ILE A 260 -17.34 14.66 5.42
C ILE A 260 -16.38 13.47 5.40
N ALA A 261 -15.28 13.58 4.65
CA ALA A 261 -14.26 12.52 4.61
C ALA A 261 -13.64 12.29 6.00
N GLY A 262 -13.30 13.36 6.73
CA GLY A 262 -12.77 13.29 8.09
C GLY A 262 -13.74 12.64 9.08
N HIS A 263 -15.02 13.04 9.06
CA HIS A 263 -16.04 12.41 9.89
C HIS A 263 -16.26 10.93 9.55
N GLY A 264 -16.21 10.55 8.27
CA GLY A 264 -16.32 9.16 7.86
C GLY A 264 -15.19 8.29 8.42
N VAL A 265 -13.95 8.79 8.39
CA VAL A 265 -12.79 8.10 9.00
C VAL A 265 -12.96 7.97 10.52
N ALA A 266 -13.32 9.07 11.18
CA ALA A 266 -13.53 9.06 12.64
C ALA A 266 -14.65 8.09 13.05
N ALA A 267 -15.76 8.08 12.32
CA ALA A 267 -16.87 7.16 12.56
C ALA A 267 -16.47 5.70 12.30
N ALA A 268 -15.69 5.44 11.24
CA ALA A 268 -15.19 4.11 10.94
C ALA A 268 -14.29 3.58 12.07
N LEU A 269 -13.36 4.38 12.58
CA LEU A 269 -12.48 4.00 13.69
C LEU A 269 -13.25 3.83 15.00
N ALA A 270 -14.19 4.73 15.31
CA ALA A 270 -15.03 4.62 16.50
C ALA A 270 -15.87 3.34 16.52
N ALA A 271 -16.39 2.91 15.35
CA ALA A 271 -17.14 1.67 15.24
C ALA A 271 -16.31 0.42 15.57
N LEU A 272 -15.00 0.44 15.30
CA LEU A 272 -14.09 -0.67 15.65
C LEU A 272 -13.88 -0.79 17.16
N SER A 273 -13.87 0.33 17.89
CA SER A 273 -13.73 0.33 19.35
C SER A 273 -15.04 -0.01 20.07
N ALA A 274 -16.19 0.35 19.48
CA ALA A 274 -17.50 0.03 20.07
C ALA A 274 -17.82 -1.46 20.04
N GLY A 275 -17.36 -2.19 19.02
CA GLY A 275 -17.52 -3.65 18.92
C GLY A 275 -16.66 -4.46 19.90
N GLU A 276 -15.76 -3.83 20.65
CA GLU A 276 -14.92 -4.48 21.67
C GLU A 276 -15.52 -4.46 23.08
N GLN A 277 -16.66 -3.79 23.31
CA GLN A 277 -17.33 -3.93 24.61
C GLN A 277 -17.81 -5.38 24.76
N PRO A 278 -17.31 -6.15 25.74
CA PRO A 278 -17.85 -7.47 26.02
C PRO A 278 -19.32 -7.29 26.41
N ASP A 279 -20.18 -8.20 25.95
CA ASP A 279 -21.50 -8.38 26.55
C ASP A 279 -21.32 -8.49 28.07
N ALA A 280 -21.62 -7.41 28.78
CA ALA A 280 -21.76 -7.43 30.21
C ALA A 280 -23.14 -8.01 30.51
N ALA A 281 -23.23 -9.34 30.56
CA ALA A 281 -24.29 -10.10 31.22
C ALA A 281 -23.85 -11.54 31.51
#